data_AF-A0A4Y7T1H8-F1
#
_entry.id   AF-A0A4Y7T1H8-F1
#
_cell.length_a   1.000
_cell.length_b   1.000
_cell.length_c   1.000
_cell.angle_alpha   90.00
_cell.angle_beta   90.00
_cell.angle_gamma   90.00
#
_symmetry.space_group_name_H-M   'P 1'
#
loop_
_entity.id
_entity.type
_entity.pdbx_description
1 polymer ?
#
loop_
_entity_poly.entity_id
_entity_poly.type
_entity_poly.pdbx_seq_one_letter_code
_entity_poly.pdbx_strand_id
1 'polypeptide(L)'
;MEVYSDLRSEDPFKLAIPRRVLIIGGGPAGLVTLRTFDTVRLVERRDDVGGLIPGLIGNFPPPPTAEDEQPFPKTLGNLRVLEESSPPHLRRPWGEGWKVSLRDWSDGGKEIEEIWDAVVVAVHWHDNEEWPETPGLDELRQPSWRGPKEYEGKKCLIIGNANSSNDIAAQLAPVAQVPVLQSIRRPPWPGFPSLPDERIQTVAPVVKYAVNDDSPAKASVYLKDGTVINDLDVVLCGTGYYPFPDFVKVFKRPEIHSEPGYGYPSTLPKPKTDEEPSGVYDPPEHLPVVVPETRPRRMPHMHRLSIYAPNPSLAFVGTVMTYTPFTTADIVSSYVALVFSHKLPIPPSTWDRLQYERDRLDVVQSRLVGVENPTSFLTYSVMSVDEEGYGRALREDVVSVLPELDQILPIWDEETSKAKENMFKAKLEALKRGRGKGLGWK
;
A
#
# COMPACT_ATOMS: atom_id res chain seq x y z
N MET A 1 44.18 16.02 -31.42
CA MET A 1 43.44 14.85 -31.93
C MET A 1 43.75 13.61 -31.06
N GLU A 2 43.86 13.77 -29.74
CA GLU A 2 44.14 12.70 -28.77
C GLU A 2 43.75 13.23 -27.36
N VAL A 3 42.44 13.30 -27.07
CA VAL A 3 41.90 13.45 -25.69
C VAL A 3 40.52 12.77 -25.54
N TYR A 4 40.14 11.86 -26.46
CA TYR A 4 38.81 11.24 -26.48
C TYR A 4 38.85 9.73 -26.79
N SER A 5 39.89 9.02 -26.35
CA SER A 5 40.00 7.56 -26.52
C SER A 5 39.67 6.76 -25.25
N ASP A 6 39.69 7.35 -24.06
CA ASP A 6 39.58 6.59 -22.79
C ASP A 6 38.17 6.53 -22.17
N LEU A 7 37.13 7.02 -22.85
CA LEU A 7 35.74 6.96 -22.36
C LEU A 7 34.88 5.87 -23.03
N ARG A 8 35.50 4.85 -23.66
CA ARG A 8 34.77 3.80 -24.41
C ARG A 8 34.80 2.40 -23.78
N SER A 9 35.26 2.23 -22.55
CA SER A 9 35.35 0.90 -21.91
C SER A 9 34.38 0.64 -20.75
N GLU A 10 33.56 1.60 -20.34
CA GLU A 10 32.51 1.34 -19.34
C GLU A 10 31.13 1.56 -19.95
N ASP A 11 30.34 0.49 -19.98
CA ASP A 11 28.95 0.50 -20.42
C ASP A 11 28.19 1.63 -19.71
N PRO A 12 27.68 2.66 -20.42
CA PRO A 12 26.95 3.78 -19.82
C PRO A 12 25.62 3.36 -19.20
N PHE A 13 25.21 2.10 -19.36
CA PHE A 13 24.07 1.47 -18.71
C PHE A 13 24.45 0.57 -17.52
N LYS A 14 25.74 0.48 -17.16
CA LYS A 14 26.17 -0.16 -15.92
C LYS A 14 25.77 0.74 -14.75
N LEU A 15 24.52 0.57 -14.32
CA LEU A 15 23.91 1.32 -13.23
C LEU A 15 24.82 1.25 -11.99
N ALA A 16 25.00 2.37 -11.29
CA ALA A 16 25.73 2.36 -10.02
C ALA A 16 24.88 1.68 -8.95
N ILE A 17 25.43 0.69 -8.23
CA ILE A 17 24.75 0.03 -7.11
C ILE A 17 24.50 1.10 -6.02
N PRO A 18 23.26 1.30 -5.54
CA PRO A 18 22.95 2.25 -4.48
C PRO A 18 23.77 1.94 -3.22
N ARG A 19 24.44 2.96 -2.66
CA ARG A 19 25.23 2.83 -1.42
C ARG A 19 24.44 3.29 -0.20
N ARG A 20 23.52 4.24 -0.40
CA ARG A 20 22.62 4.76 0.63
C ARG A 20 21.17 4.42 0.28
N VAL A 21 20.62 3.42 0.95
CA VAL A 21 19.20 3.04 0.83
C VAL A 21 18.41 3.56 2.03
N LEU A 22 17.30 4.24 1.77
CA LEU A 22 16.34 4.64 2.80
C LEU A 22 15.12 3.71 2.78
N ILE A 23 14.75 3.14 3.91
CA ILE A 23 13.50 2.41 4.10
C ILE A 23 12.52 3.28 4.88
N ILE A 24 11.32 3.45 4.36
CA ILE A 24 10.27 4.28 4.95
C ILE A 24 9.14 3.41 5.47
N GLY A 25 8.97 3.37 6.79
CA GLY A 25 7.98 2.56 7.50
C GLY A 25 8.63 1.37 8.22
N GLY A 26 8.55 1.36 9.54
CA GLY A 26 9.02 0.31 10.45
C GLY A 26 7.98 -0.78 10.72
N GLY A 27 7.01 -0.98 9.83
CA GLY A 27 6.11 -2.13 9.91
C GLY A 27 6.80 -3.45 9.54
N PRO A 28 6.09 -4.59 9.61
CA PRO A 28 6.64 -5.89 9.23
C PRO A 28 7.29 -5.90 7.84
N ALA A 29 6.70 -5.19 6.87
CA ALA A 29 7.28 -5.04 5.54
C ALA A 29 8.65 -4.36 5.57
N GLY A 30 8.77 -3.19 6.21
CA GLY A 30 10.04 -2.47 6.26
C GLY A 30 11.09 -3.13 7.15
N LEU A 31 10.69 -3.83 8.22
CA LEU A 31 11.61 -4.61 9.05
C LEU A 31 12.21 -5.80 8.28
N VAL A 32 11.41 -6.45 7.45
CA VAL A 32 11.91 -7.52 6.57
C VAL A 32 12.80 -6.94 5.48
N THR A 33 12.41 -5.82 4.87
CA THR A 33 13.28 -5.09 3.93
C THR A 33 14.61 -4.68 4.58
N LEU A 34 14.62 -4.25 5.84
CA LEU A 34 15.85 -3.84 6.54
C LEU A 34 16.89 -4.96 6.58
N ARG A 35 16.45 -6.21 6.68
CA ARG A 35 17.34 -7.38 6.76
C ARG A 35 17.98 -7.77 5.42
N THR A 36 17.47 -7.25 4.30
CA THR A 36 17.95 -7.61 2.96
C THR A 36 19.03 -6.66 2.43
N PHE A 37 19.36 -5.59 3.16
CA PHE A 37 20.36 -4.59 2.76
C PHE A 37 21.47 -4.44 3.81
N ASP A 38 22.71 -4.26 3.36
CA ASP A 38 23.87 -4.09 4.24
C ASP A 38 24.01 -2.65 4.75
N THR A 39 23.90 -1.64 3.86
CA THR A 39 24.01 -0.21 4.20
C THR A 39 22.68 0.50 3.99
N VAL A 40 21.93 0.65 5.09
CA VAL A 40 20.53 1.09 5.03
C VAL A 40 20.14 1.89 6.26
N ARG A 41 19.23 2.84 6.10
CA ARG A 41 18.57 3.54 7.22
C ARG A 41 17.07 3.30 7.15
N LEU A 42 16.46 3.00 8.29
CA LEU A 42 15.01 2.92 8.41
C LEU A 42 14.47 4.16 9.13
N VAL A 43 13.35 4.68 8.63
CA VAL A 43 12.60 5.79 9.22
C VAL A 43 11.16 5.36 9.53
N GLU A 44 10.64 5.72 10.69
CA GLU A 44 9.28 5.39 11.14
C GLU A 44 8.65 6.61 11.79
N ARG A 45 7.34 6.80 11.57
CA ARG A 45 6.60 7.94 12.12
C ARG A 45 6.06 7.70 13.52
N ARG A 46 5.91 6.44 13.91
CA ARG A 46 5.55 6.01 15.25
C ARG A 46 6.77 5.97 16.16
N ASP A 47 6.51 5.98 17.46
CA ASP A 47 7.55 5.87 18.49
C ASP A 47 8.13 4.45 18.64
N ASP A 48 7.58 3.47 17.91
CA ASP A 48 8.02 2.08 17.90
C ASP A 48 7.77 1.43 16.52
N VAL A 49 8.50 0.35 16.24
CA VAL A 49 8.33 -0.48 15.04
C VAL A 49 7.19 -1.50 15.24
N GLY A 50 6.83 -2.21 14.17
CA GLY A 50 5.70 -3.15 14.14
C GLY A 50 4.47 -2.61 13.43
N GLY A 51 4.45 -1.32 13.07
CA GLY A 51 3.40 -0.73 12.24
C GLY A 51 2.04 -0.74 12.95
N LEU A 52 1.05 -1.46 12.39
CA LEU A 52 -0.27 -1.63 13.00
C LEU A 52 -0.29 -2.54 14.22
N ILE A 53 0.82 -3.26 14.49
CA ILE A 53 0.94 -4.21 15.58
C ILE A 53 2.11 -3.80 16.48
N PRO A 54 1.96 -2.76 17.32
CA PRO A 54 3.00 -2.36 18.27
C PRO A 54 3.37 -3.53 19.19
N GLY A 55 4.65 -3.73 19.46
CA GLY A 55 5.13 -4.80 20.34
C GLY A 55 5.25 -6.21 19.71
N LEU A 56 5.03 -6.38 18.40
CA LEU A 56 5.25 -7.67 17.69
C LEU A 56 6.73 -8.13 17.69
N ILE A 57 7.65 -7.27 18.10
CA ILE A 57 9.11 -7.44 17.99
C ILE A 57 9.66 -8.55 18.90
N GLY A 58 8.90 -9.02 19.89
CA GLY A 58 9.33 -10.14 20.76
C GLY A 58 9.75 -11.42 20.02
N ASN A 59 9.41 -11.55 18.72
CA ASN A 59 9.71 -12.71 17.88
C ASN A 59 10.67 -12.44 16.69
N PHE A 60 11.21 -11.22 16.54
CA PHE A 60 12.10 -10.89 15.42
C PHE A 60 13.54 -10.67 15.91
N PRO A 61 14.55 -11.37 15.35
CA PRO A 61 15.95 -11.09 15.71
C PRO A 61 16.33 -9.64 15.37
N PRO A 62 17.19 -8.99 16.18
CA PRO A 62 17.71 -7.66 15.88
C PRO A 62 18.47 -7.66 14.53
N PRO A 63 18.38 -6.58 13.73
CA PRO A 63 19.02 -6.51 12.42
C PRO A 63 20.57 -6.54 12.52
N PRO A 64 21.29 -7.05 11.50
CA PRO A 64 22.73 -7.34 11.59
C PRO A 64 23.65 -6.11 11.69
N THR A 65 23.16 -4.91 11.33
CA THR A 65 23.95 -3.67 11.21
C THR A 65 23.47 -2.56 12.13
N ALA A 66 22.74 -2.90 13.20
CA ALA A 66 22.60 -1.98 14.32
C ALA A 66 23.97 -1.86 15.02
N GLU A 67 24.87 -1.01 14.49
CA GLU A 67 25.83 -0.35 15.37
C GLU A 67 25.05 0.25 16.55
N ASP A 68 25.68 0.31 17.73
CA ASP A 68 25.09 0.55 19.06
C ASP A 68 24.19 1.82 19.23
N GLU A 69 23.84 2.52 18.16
CA GLU A 69 23.03 3.74 18.11
C GLU A 69 21.70 3.64 17.33
N GLN A 70 21.32 2.51 16.70
CA GLN A 70 19.95 2.33 16.15
C GLN A 70 19.25 1.03 16.57
N PRO A 71 18.86 0.89 17.85
CA PRO A 71 17.92 -0.15 18.26
C PRO A 71 16.46 0.18 17.90
N PHE A 72 16.15 1.46 17.64
CA PHE A 72 14.80 1.93 17.28
C PHE A 72 14.90 3.03 16.21
N PRO A 73 13.97 3.08 15.24
CA PRO A 73 13.94 4.18 14.30
C PRO A 73 13.66 5.49 15.03
N LYS A 74 14.23 6.58 14.51
CA LYS A 74 13.83 7.91 14.94
C LYS A 74 12.33 8.08 14.67
N THR A 75 11.56 8.62 15.62
CA THR A 75 10.19 9.07 15.37
C THR A 75 10.23 10.25 14.41
N LEU A 76 9.76 10.06 13.18
CA LEU A 76 9.86 11.05 12.11
C LEU A 76 8.47 11.43 11.58
N GLY A 77 8.10 12.70 11.67
CA GLY A 77 6.87 13.22 11.06
C GLY A 77 7.15 13.99 9.78
N ASN A 78 6.08 14.36 9.07
CA ASN A 78 6.12 15.22 7.88
C ASN A 78 7.24 14.86 6.90
N LEU A 79 7.10 13.69 6.27
CA LEU A 79 8.02 13.18 5.28
C LEU A 79 7.69 13.74 3.89
N ARG A 80 8.71 14.06 3.11
CA ARG A 80 8.60 14.35 1.67
C ARG A 80 9.77 13.72 0.94
N VAL A 81 9.48 12.99 -0.14
CA VAL A 81 10.50 12.38 -1.01
C VAL A 81 10.35 12.98 -2.40
N LEU A 82 11.42 13.52 -2.96
CA LEU A 82 11.47 14.17 -4.27
C LEU A 82 12.49 13.45 -5.16
N GLU A 83 12.08 13.14 -6.38
CA GLU A 83 12.99 12.65 -7.43
C GLU A 83 13.94 13.77 -7.87
N GLU A 84 15.27 13.58 -7.83
CA GLU A 84 16.23 14.59 -8.29
C GLU A 84 16.73 14.31 -9.73
N SER A 85 16.84 15.37 -10.54
CA SER A 85 17.31 15.28 -11.93
C SER A 85 18.81 15.49 -12.03
N SER A 86 19.50 14.73 -12.90
CA SER A 86 20.92 14.97 -13.18
C SER A 86 21.14 16.17 -14.13
N PRO A 87 22.17 16.99 -13.89
CA PRO A 87 22.70 17.91 -14.90
C PRO A 87 23.15 17.15 -16.16
N PRO A 88 23.12 17.76 -17.36
CA PRO A 88 23.40 17.07 -18.64
C PRO A 88 24.81 16.46 -18.75
N HIS A 89 25.73 16.78 -17.85
CA HIS A 89 27.12 16.31 -17.82
C HIS A 89 27.42 15.24 -16.76
N LEU A 90 26.46 14.88 -15.88
CA LEU A 90 26.57 13.78 -14.92
C LEU A 90 25.54 12.70 -15.29
N ARG A 91 25.94 11.76 -16.13
CA ARG A 91 25.08 10.62 -16.52
C ARG A 91 25.05 9.58 -15.40
N ARG A 92 24.36 9.88 -14.30
CA ARG A 92 23.90 8.84 -13.37
C ARG A 92 22.61 8.24 -13.91
N PRO A 93 22.56 6.92 -14.11
CA PRO A 93 21.40 6.30 -14.75
C PRO A 93 20.13 6.24 -13.86
N TRP A 94 20.21 6.67 -12.59
CA TRP A 94 19.08 6.85 -11.65
C TRP A 94 18.78 8.32 -11.27
N GLY A 95 19.48 9.32 -11.83
CA GLY A 95 19.43 10.70 -11.33
C GLY A 95 20.50 11.02 -10.25
N GLU A 96 20.40 12.18 -9.58
CA GLU A 96 21.26 12.52 -8.44
C GLU A 96 20.87 11.80 -7.14
N GLY A 97 19.77 11.05 -7.16
CA GLY A 97 19.19 10.34 -6.03
C GLY A 97 17.81 10.88 -5.69
N TRP A 98 17.40 10.68 -4.45
CA TRP A 98 16.13 11.09 -3.90
C TRP A 98 16.37 12.11 -2.80
N LYS A 99 15.87 13.32 -2.99
CA LYS A 99 15.85 14.32 -1.93
C LYS A 99 14.74 13.99 -0.95
N VAL A 100 15.13 13.69 0.28
CA VAL A 100 14.23 13.34 1.36
C VAL A 100 14.27 14.44 2.41
N SER A 101 13.13 15.11 2.60
CA SER A 101 12.93 16.06 3.69
C SER A 101 12.14 15.34 4.79
N LEU A 102 12.64 15.36 6.01
CA LEU A 102 12.03 14.71 7.17
C LEU A 102 12.04 15.64 8.39
N ARG A 103 11.07 15.48 9.28
CA ARG A 103 11.06 16.14 10.58
C ARG A 103 11.36 15.15 11.69
N ASP A 104 12.47 15.35 12.39
CA ASP A 104 12.97 14.49 13.46
C ASP A 104 12.40 14.89 14.83
N TRP A 105 11.39 14.16 15.27
CA TRP A 105 10.75 14.40 16.58
C TRP A 105 11.59 13.92 17.76
N SER A 106 12.61 13.08 17.52
CA SER A 106 13.59 12.73 18.56
C SER A 106 14.54 13.90 18.86
N ASP A 107 14.68 14.84 17.93
CA ASP A 107 15.49 16.06 18.05
C ASP A 107 14.60 17.32 17.95
N GLY A 108 13.53 17.36 18.76
CA GLY A 108 12.69 18.56 18.91
C GLY A 108 11.92 18.99 17.66
N GLY A 109 11.74 18.11 16.68
CA GLY A 109 11.09 18.42 15.41
C GLY A 109 12.01 19.13 14.42
N LYS A 110 13.32 18.91 14.50
CA LYS A 110 14.30 19.46 13.55
C LYS A 110 14.04 18.94 12.14
N GLU A 111 14.05 19.84 11.16
CA GLU A 111 13.95 19.47 9.75
C GLU A 111 15.33 19.11 9.19
N ILE A 112 15.38 17.98 8.48
CA ILE A 112 16.60 17.44 7.88
C ILE A 112 16.30 17.17 6.40
N GLU A 113 17.21 17.56 5.53
CA GLU A 113 17.19 17.20 4.11
C GLU A 113 18.41 16.37 3.77
N GLU A 114 18.20 15.23 3.11
CA GLU A 114 19.26 14.31 2.69
C GLU A 114 19.02 13.80 1.27
N ILE A 115 20.10 13.49 0.55
CA ILE A 115 20.03 12.78 -0.73
C ILE A 115 20.33 11.30 -0.52
N TRP A 116 19.45 10.44 -1.02
CA TRP A 116 19.56 8.98 -0.95
C TRP A 116 19.72 8.37 -2.34
N ASP A 117 20.56 7.35 -2.49
CA ASP A 117 20.74 6.70 -3.79
C ASP A 117 19.50 5.91 -4.20
N ALA A 118 18.78 5.35 -3.23
CA ALA A 118 17.55 4.61 -3.43
C ALA A 118 16.61 4.72 -2.23
N VAL A 119 15.31 4.54 -2.48
CA VAL A 119 14.25 4.60 -1.47
C VAL A 119 13.33 3.39 -1.59
N VAL A 120 13.03 2.74 -0.47
CA VAL A 120 12.03 1.69 -0.36
C VAL A 120 10.90 2.15 0.55
N VAL A 121 9.70 2.25 0.02
CA VAL A 121 8.52 2.70 0.76
C VAL A 121 7.70 1.49 1.23
N ALA A 122 7.66 1.28 2.54
CA ALA A 122 7.04 0.12 3.21
C ALA A 122 5.89 0.51 4.15
N VAL A 123 5.14 1.56 3.80
CA VAL A 123 4.03 2.11 4.61
C VAL A 123 2.71 1.34 4.49
N HIS A 124 2.64 0.34 3.60
CA HIS A 124 1.46 -0.51 3.39
C HIS A 124 0.20 0.28 2.99
N TRP A 125 -1.00 -0.30 3.20
CA TRP A 125 -2.28 0.24 2.68
C TRP A 125 -3.32 0.73 3.65
N HIS A 126 -3.19 0.47 4.94
CA HIS A 126 -4.31 0.65 5.88
C HIS A 126 -4.38 2.06 6.50
N ASP A 127 -3.66 3.02 5.94
CA ASP A 127 -3.67 4.41 6.42
C ASP A 127 -4.73 5.27 5.73
N ASN A 128 -5.20 4.89 4.54
CA ASN A 128 -6.11 5.68 3.72
C ASN A 128 -7.43 4.95 3.53
N GLU A 129 -8.44 5.36 4.30
CA GLU A 129 -9.77 4.76 4.29
C GLU A 129 -10.49 4.99 2.96
N GLU A 130 -11.09 3.93 2.42
CA GLU A 130 -11.97 4.02 1.27
C GLU A 130 -13.32 4.62 1.71
N TRP A 131 -13.49 5.92 1.53
CA TRP A 131 -14.74 6.62 1.82
C TRP A 131 -15.65 6.65 0.59
N PRO A 132 -16.84 6.01 0.62
CA PRO A 132 -17.72 5.94 -0.53
C PRO A 132 -18.33 7.29 -0.91
N GLU A 133 -18.45 7.55 -2.21
CA GLU A 133 -19.17 8.71 -2.74
C GLU A 133 -20.70 8.50 -2.66
N THR A 134 -21.25 8.55 -1.44
CA THR A 134 -22.71 8.46 -1.19
C THR A 134 -23.23 9.81 -0.71
N PRO A 135 -24.30 10.37 -1.30
CA PRO A 135 -24.81 11.69 -0.93
C PRO A 135 -25.05 11.85 0.58
N GLY A 136 -24.48 12.91 1.17
CA GLY A 136 -24.58 13.24 2.60
C GLY A 136 -23.63 12.46 3.53
N LEU A 137 -22.87 11.49 3.03
CA LEU A 137 -21.97 10.69 3.88
C LEU A 137 -20.82 11.54 4.44
N ASP A 138 -20.27 12.47 3.64
CA ASP A 138 -19.14 13.32 4.05
C ASP A 138 -19.42 14.17 5.29
N GLU A 139 -20.68 14.56 5.50
CA GLU A 139 -21.13 15.30 6.69
C GLU A 139 -21.09 14.44 7.96
N LEU A 140 -21.05 13.11 7.81
CA LEU A 140 -21.03 12.13 8.89
C LEU A 140 -19.63 11.58 9.17
N ARG A 141 -18.58 12.20 8.61
CA ARG A 141 -17.22 11.72 8.77
C ARG A 141 -16.78 11.83 10.24
N GLN A 142 -16.33 10.71 10.80
CA GLN A 142 -15.84 10.62 12.17
C GLN A 142 -14.37 10.20 12.20
N PRO A 143 -13.67 10.36 13.35
CA PRO A 143 -12.36 9.75 13.55
C PRO A 143 -12.40 8.24 13.30
N SER A 144 -11.30 7.70 12.80
CA SER A 144 -11.15 6.26 12.55
C SER A 144 -11.46 5.41 13.79
N TRP A 145 -12.04 4.23 13.57
CA TRP A 145 -12.37 3.26 14.63
C TRP A 145 -11.18 2.96 15.56
N ARG A 146 -11.41 3.01 16.88
CA ARG A 146 -10.43 2.67 17.94
C ARG A 146 -10.92 1.59 18.91
N GLY A 147 -12.07 0.99 18.62
CA GLY A 147 -12.72 -0.01 19.46
C GLY A 147 -14.10 0.42 19.94
N PRO A 148 -14.84 -0.48 20.60
CA PRO A 148 -16.28 -0.32 20.82
C PRO A 148 -16.65 0.63 21.98
N LYS A 149 -15.69 0.99 22.83
CA LYS A 149 -15.95 1.70 24.10
C LYS A 149 -16.68 3.04 23.93
N GLU A 150 -16.39 3.79 22.87
CA GLU A 150 -16.98 5.12 22.63
C GLU A 150 -18.40 5.07 22.05
N TYR A 151 -18.93 3.87 21.84
CA TYR A 151 -20.21 3.63 21.16
C TYR A 151 -21.28 3.05 22.09
N GLU A 152 -21.03 3.05 23.40
CA GLU A 152 -21.98 2.57 24.39
C GLU A 152 -23.33 3.31 24.29
N GLY A 153 -24.41 2.55 24.13
CA GLY A 153 -25.77 3.07 24.00
C GLY A 153 -26.07 3.86 22.71
N LYS A 154 -25.12 3.96 21.76
CA LYS A 154 -25.33 4.67 20.49
C LYS A 154 -26.02 3.81 19.45
N LYS A 155 -26.88 4.41 18.61
CA LYS A 155 -27.46 3.76 17.44
C LYS A 155 -26.46 3.79 16.28
N CYS A 156 -25.87 2.64 15.99
CA CYS A 156 -24.79 2.52 15.01
C CYS A 156 -25.25 1.84 13.72
N LEU A 157 -24.76 2.34 12.58
CA LEU A 157 -24.86 1.71 11.27
C LEU A 157 -23.44 1.40 10.75
N ILE A 158 -23.19 0.14 10.42
CA ILE A 158 -21.96 -0.32 9.80
C ILE A 158 -22.21 -0.51 8.30
N ILE A 159 -21.35 0.06 7.48
CA ILE A 159 -21.37 -0.12 6.02
C ILE A 159 -20.39 -1.23 5.64
N GLY A 160 -20.92 -2.28 4.99
CA GLY A 160 -20.14 -3.43 4.51
C GLY A 160 -20.27 -4.68 5.37
N ASN A 161 -19.80 -5.80 4.81
CA ASN A 161 -19.84 -7.15 5.41
C ASN A 161 -18.57 -7.97 5.13
N ALA A 162 -17.43 -7.28 4.99
CA ALA A 162 -16.11 -7.93 4.94
C ALA A 162 -15.56 -8.14 6.37
N ASN A 163 -14.32 -8.66 6.47
CA ASN A 163 -13.66 -8.93 7.76
C ASN A 163 -13.82 -7.80 8.79
N SER A 164 -13.43 -6.57 8.45
CA SER A 164 -13.48 -5.43 9.37
C SER A 164 -14.91 -5.08 9.80
N SER A 165 -15.85 -5.00 8.86
CA SER A 165 -17.25 -4.68 9.19
C SER A 165 -17.88 -5.73 10.11
N ASN A 166 -17.59 -7.01 9.86
CA ASN A 166 -18.11 -8.10 10.68
C ASN A 166 -17.52 -8.07 12.10
N ASP A 167 -16.22 -7.81 12.23
CA ASP A 167 -15.57 -7.71 13.54
C ASP A 167 -16.05 -6.46 14.30
N ILE A 168 -16.23 -5.31 13.64
CA ILE A 168 -16.81 -4.09 14.24
C ILE A 168 -18.24 -4.35 14.71
N ALA A 169 -19.09 -4.95 13.87
CA ALA A 169 -20.48 -5.24 14.24
C ALA A 169 -20.56 -6.19 15.46
N ALA A 170 -19.72 -7.24 15.48
CA ALA A 170 -19.63 -8.15 16.62
C ALA A 170 -19.13 -7.48 17.91
N GLN A 171 -18.16 -6.55 17.81
CA GLN A 171 -17.67 -5.79 18.95
C GLN A 171 -18.67 -4.76 19.48
N LEU A 172 -19.54 -4.23 18.60
CA LEU A 172 -20.61 -3.29 18.97
C LEU A 172 -21.84 -3.97 19.55
N ALA A 173 -22.17 -5.19 19.11
CA ALA A 173 -23.34 -5.93 19.56
C ALA A 173 -23.54 -5.97 21.10
N PRO A 174 -22.49 -6.13 21.95
CA PRO A 174 -22.66 -6.10 23.39
C PRO A 174 -22.68 -4.71 24.05
N VAL A 175 -22.39 -3.61 23.34
CA VAL A 175 -22.24 -2.27 23.95
C VAL A 175 -23.16 -1.21 23.35
N ALA A 176 -23.43 -1.26 22.05
CA ALA A 176 -24.22 -0.25 21.34
C ALA A 176 -25.72 -0.47 21.56
N GLN A 177 -26.53 0.49 21.13
CA GLN A 177 -27.97 0.32 21.07
C GLN A 177 -28.32 -0.82 20.10
N VAL A 178 -29.08 -1.80 20.57
CA VAL A 178 -29.57 -2.92 19.76
C VAL A 178 -30.89 -2.51 19.06
N PRO A 179 -31.11 -2.89 17.78
CA PRO A 179 -30.18 -3.63 16.92
C PRO A 179 -29.02 -2.78 16.40
N VAL A 180 -27.84 -3.40 16.33
CA VAL A 180 -26.71 -2.86 15.56
C VAL A 180 -27.00 -3.11 14.09
N LEU A 181 -27.02 -2.04 13.29
CA LEU A 181 -27.45 -2.12 11.90
C LEU A 181 -26.24 -2.36 10.99
N GLN A 182 -26.35 -3.30 10.05
CA GLN A 182 -25.30 -3.59 9.07
C GLN A 182 -25.86 -3.48 7.65
N SER A 183 -25.48 -2.43 6.92
CA SER A 183 -25.89 -2.25 5.52
C SER A 183 -25.00 -3.04 4.58
N ILE A 184 -25.60 -3.97 3.85
CA ILE A 184 -24.88 -4.87 2.93
C ILE A 184 -25.43 -4.73 1.51
N ARG A 185 -24.53 -4.77 0.53
CA ARG A 185 -24.87 -4.74 -0.91
C ARG A 185 -24.76 -6.09 -1.61
N ARG A 186 -24.27 -7.11 -0.90
CA ARG A 186 -24.10 -8.48 -1.37
C ARG A 186 -24.31 -9.46 -0.22
N PRO A 187 -24.75 -10.69 -0.50
CA PRO A 187 -24.79 -11.75 0.51
C PRO A 187 -23.43 -11.93 1.22
N PRO A 188 -23.41 -12.28 2.51
CA PRO A 188 -22.17 -12.61 3.22
C PRO A 188 -21.36 -13.69 2.49
N TRP A 189 -20.06 -13.45 2.32
CA TRP A 189 -19.15 -14.40 1.70
C TRP A 189 -18.52 -15.31 2.77
N PRO A 190 -18.51 -16.65 2.59
CA PRO A 190 -17.90 -17.57 3.56
C PRO A 190 -16.41 -17.32 3.87
N GLY A 191 -15.69 -16.65 2.97
CA GLY A 191 -14.30 -16.20 3.18
C GLY A 191 -14.14 -15.04 4.17
N PHE A 192 -15.24 -14.48 4.70
CA PHE A 192 -15.22 -13.52 5.80
C PHE A 192 -15.99 -14.07 7.02
N PRO A 193 -15.45 -15.09 7.71
CA PRO A 193 -16.16 -15.79 8.76
C PRO A 193 -16.60 -14.87 9.89
N SER A 194 -17.88 -14.93 10.24
CA SER A 194 -18.49 -14.31 11.41
C SER A 194 -19.51 -15.27 12.02
N LEU A 195 -19.87 -15.06 13.29
CA LEU A 195 -20.95 -15.81 13.94
C LEU A 195 -22.28 -15.06 13.79
N PRO A 196 -23.40 -15.77 13.60
CA PRO A 196 -24.71 -15.16 13.73
C PRO A 196 -24.94 -14.58 15.12
N ASP A 197 -25.56 -13.41 15.18
CA ASP A 197 -25.91 -12.67 16.39
C ASP A 197 -27.25 -11.97 16.19
N GLU A 198 -28.22 -12.26 17.06
CA GLU A 198 -29.58 -11.69 16.98
C GLU A 198 -29.61 -10.18 17.23
N ARG A 199 -28.56 -9.61 17.84
CA ARG A 199 -28.43 -8.17 18.05
C ARG A 199 -27.96 -7.42 16.81
N ILE A 200 -27.47 -8.15 15.79
CA ILE A 200 -27.00 -7.56 14.53
C ILE A 200 -28.09 -7.74 13.48
N GLN A 201 -28.60 -6.64 12.97
CA GLN A 201 -29.61 -6.63 11.92
C GLN A 201 -29.01 -6.18 10.60
N THR A 202 -29.05 -7.06 9.61
CA THR A 202 -28.73 -6.72 8.22
C THR A 202 -29.84 -5.85 7.62
N VAL A 203 -29.43 -4.78 6.94
CA VAL A 203 -30.33 -3.87 6.21
C VAL A 203 -29.88 -3.66 4.77
N ALA A 204 -30.79 -3.15 3.92
CA ALA A 204 -30.52 -2.88 2.51
C ALA A 204 -29.40 -1.82 2.32
N PRO A 205 -28.80 -1.72 1.12
CA PRO A 205 -27.80 -0.72 0.79
C PRO A 205 -28.29 0.71 1.06
N VAL A 206 -27.44 1.53 1.65
CA VAL A 206 -27.70 2.98 1.77
C VAL A 206 -27.64 3.64 0.40
N VAL A 207 -28.58 4.55 0.12
CA VAL A 207 -28.60 5.39 -1.07
C VAL A 207 -28.33 6.87 -0.78
N LYS A 208 -28.64 7.34 0.44
CA LYS A 208 -28.44 8.73 0.87
C LYS A 208 -28.42 8.83 2.40
N TYR A 209 -27.68 9.81 2.89
CA TYR A 209 -27.70 10.30 4.26
C TYR A 209 -28.26 11.72 4.31
N ALA A 210 -28.89 12.09 5.42
CA ALA A 210 -29.30 13.45 5.72
C ALA A 210 -29.00 13.75 7.19
N VAL A 211 -28.23 14.80 7.46
CA VAL A 211 -28.10 15.33 8.82
C VAL A 211 -29.39 16.07 9.16
N ASN A 212 -29.88 15.88 10.38
CA ASN A 212 -31.07 16.61 10.83
C ASN A 212 -30.65 18.03 11.26
N ASP A 213 -31.18 19.06 10.60
CA ASP A 213 -30.91 20.47 10.94
C ASP A 213 -31.26 20.80 12.40
N ASP A 214 -32.31 20.17 12.94
CA ASP A 214 -32.75 20.36 14.33
C ASP A 214 -31.94 19.51 15.34
N SER A 215 -31.13 18.57 14.85
CA SER A 215 -30.29 17.68 15.67
C SER A 215 -29.06 17.25 14.88
N PRO A 216 -28.05 18.13 14.74
CA PRO A 216 -26.87 17.87 13.90
C PRO A 216 -26.01 16.69 14.38
N ALA A 217 -26.25 16.20 15.61
CA ALA A 217 -25.64 14.97 16.13
C ALA A 217 -26.33 13.68 15.64
N LYS A 218 -27.44 13.79 14.90
CA LYS A 218 -28.27 12.67 14.44
C LYS A 218 -28.43 12.70 12.93
N ALA A 219 -28.45 11.52 12.33
CA ALA A 219 -28.65 11.36 10.89
C ALA A 219 -29.85 10.48 10.57
N SER A 220 -30.49 10.79 9.45
CA SER A 220 -31.44 9.91 8.77
C SER A 220 -30.74 9.23 7.58
N VAL A 221 -31.00 7.94 7.42
CA VAL A 221 -30.41 7.11 6.36
C VAL A 221 -31.50 6.50 5.51
N TYR A 222 -31.39 6.69 4.19
CA TYR A 222 -32.34 6.18 3.20
C TYR A 222 -31.75 4.94 2.55
N LEU A 223 -32.52 3.85 2.55
CA LEU A 223 -32.08 2.57 2.00
C LEU A 223 -32.71 2.31 0.62
N LYS A 224 -32.08 1.42 -0.16
CA LYS A 224 -32.51 1.05 -1.51
C LYS A 224 -33.91 0.43 -1.56
N ASP A 225 -34.36 -0.19 -0.47
CA ASP A 225 -35.70 -0.79 -0.36
C ASP A 225 -36.80 0.21 0.05
N GLY A 226 -36.46 1.49 0.21
CA GLY A 226 -37.38 2.55 0.64
C GLY A 226 -37.45 2.75 2.15
N THR A 227 -36.79 1.90 2.95
CA THR A 227 -36.72 2.06 4.40
C THR A 227 -35.93 3.33 4.77
N VAL A 228 -36.42 4.06 5.78
CA VAL A 228 -35.72 5.20 6.37
C VAL A 228 -35.38 4.88 7.82
N ILE A 229 -34.10 5.04 8.16
CA ILE A 229 -33.58 4.86 9.52
C ILE A 229 -33.31 6.23 10.10
N ASN A 230 -34.08 6.65 11.10
CA ASN A 230 -33.91 7.94 11.77
C ASN A 230 -33.05 7.84 13.04
N ASP A 231 -32.64 8.99 13.55
CA ASP A 231 -31.97 9.17 14.85
C ASP A 231 -30.67 8.35 15.00
N LEU A 232 -29.96 8.14 13.90
CA LEU A 232 -28.69 7.43 13.89
C LEU A 232 -27.60 8.31 14.52
N ASP A 233 -26.83 7.74 15.45
CA ASP A 233 -25.71 8.45 16.09
C ASP A 233 -24.41 8.36 15.28
N VAL A 234 -24.17 7.21 14.64
CA VAL A 234 -22.87 6.90 14.05
C VAL A 234 -23.03 6.05 12.79
N VAL A 235 -22.29 6.45 11.75
CA VAL A 235 -22.01 5.62 10.57
C VAL A 235 -20.55 5.20 10.59
N LEU A 236 -20.28 3.89 10.50
CA LEU A 236 -18.94 3.32 10.44
C LEU A 236 -18.72 2.63 9.09
N CYS A 237 -17.76 3.11 8.32
CA CYS A 237 -17.44 2.57 7.01
C CYS A 237 -16.37 1.47 7.09
N GLY A 238 -16.79 0.21 6.93
CA GLY A 238 -15.88 -0.93 6.75
C GLY A 238 -15.64 -1.24 5.28
N THR A 239 -15.39 -0.20 4.47
CA THR A 239 -15.39 -0.25 3.00
C THR A 239 -14.02 -0.49 2.36
N GLY A 240 -12.96 -0.58 3.19
CA GLY A 240 -11.61 -0.92 2.76
C GLY A 240 -10.66 0.26 2.84
N TYR A 241 -9.49 0.09 2.22
CA TYR A 241 -8.39 1.06 2.18
C TYR A 241 -7.65 0.99 0.83
N TYR A 242 -6.75 1.93 0.55
CA TYR A 242 -6.02 1.99 -0.72
C TYR A 242 -4.58 2.57 -0.59
N PRO A 243 -3.68 2.35 -1.58
CA PRO A 243 -2.33 2.97 -1.62
C PRO A 243 -2.43 4.46 -1.73
N PHE A 244 -1.80 5.18 -0.81
CA PHE A 244 -1.66 6.61 -0.99
C PHE A 244 -0.44 7.22 -0.27
N PRO A 245 0.80 6.83 -0.62
CA PRO A 245 2.00 7.54 -0.17
C PRO A 245 2.21 8.81 -1.00
N ASP A 246 1.27 9.75 -0.89
CA ASP A 246 1.27 11.03 -1.59
C ASP A 246 2.46 11.93 -1.23
N PHE A 247 3.16 11.62 -0.14
CA PHE A 247 4.43 12.23 0.25
C PHE A 247 5.59 11.92 -0.70
N VAL A 248 5.48 10.87 -1.52
CA VAL A 248 6.43 10.57 -2.59
C VAL A 248 6.03 11.39 -3.81
N LYS A 249 6.88 12.33 -4.22
CA LYS A 249 6.69 13.11 -5.43
C LYS A 249 7.71 12.71 -6.49
N VAL A 250 7.21 12.39 -7.66
CA VAL A 250 7.97 11.99 -8.85
C VAL A 250 7.76 13.02 -9.94
N PHE A 251 8.61 13.03 -10.96
CA PHE A 251 8.37 13.91 -12.11
C PHE A 251 7.01 13.62 -12.75
N LYS A 252 6.31 14.66 -13.17
CA LYS A 252 5.08 14.53 -13.96
C LYS A 252 5.36 13.65 -15.18
N ARG A 253 4.58 12.57 -15.27
CA ARG A 253 4.67 11.58 -16.34
C ARG A 253 3.40 11.64 -17.18
N PRO A 254 3.45 11.34 -18.50
CA PRO A 254 2.23 11.05 -19.26
C PRO A 254 1.51 9.85 -18.63
N GLU A 255 0.20 9.75 -18.86
CA GLU A 255 -0.56 8.57 -18.46
C GLU A 255 0.13 7.31 -19.01
N ILE A 256 0.24 6.28 -18.17
CA ILE A 256 0.60 4.91 -18.57
C ILE A 256 -0.19 4.65 -19.84
N HIS A 257 0.47 4.34 -20.97
CA HIS A 257 -0.07 3.92 -22.29
C HIS A 257 0.50 4.70 -23.49
N SER A 258 1.22 5.81 -23.33
CA SER A 258 1.70 6.56 -24.51
C SER A 258 2.89 5.88 -25.22
N GLU A 259 2.56 4.92 -26.08
CA GLU A 259 3.26 4.35 -27.24
C GLU A 259 4.51 3.44 -27.04
N PRO A 260 4.58 2.31 -27.79
CA PRO A 260 5.82 1.57 -27.99
C PRO A 260 6.96 2.50 -28.44
N GLY A 261 8.09 2.47 -27.74
CA GLY A 261 9.22 3.35 -28.02
C GLY A 261 9.25 4.66 -27.21
N TYR A 262 8.28 4.89 -26.31
CA TYR A 262 8.40 5.94 -25.30
C TYR A 262 9.43 5.55 -24.23
N GLY A 263 10.69 5.82 -24.52
CA GLY A 263 11.76 5.84 -23.54
C GLY A 263 11.73 7.18 -22.81
N TYR A 264 11.81 7.18 -21.48
CA TYR A 264 12.20 8.39 -20.77
C TYR A 264 13.63 8.71 -21.19
N PRO A 265 13.89 9.83 -21.88
CA PRO A 265 15.24 10.31 -21.83
C PRO A 265 15.47 10.76 -20.39
N SER A 266 16.64 10.48 -19.84
CA SER A 266 17.14 11.12 -18.62
C SER A 266 17.37 12.63 -18.80
N THR A 267 16.70 13.25 -19.78
CA THR A 267 16.90 14.61 -20.23
C THR A 267 15.62 15.37 -19.98
N LEU A 268 15.80 16.61 -19.52
CA LEU A 268 14.78 17.65 -19.49
C LEU A 268 13.98 17.69 -20.82
N PRO A 269 12.72 18.15 -20.78
CA PRO A 269 11.91 18.33 -21.98
C PRO A 269 12.66 19.14 -23.05
N LYS A 270 12.41 18.82 -24.33
CA LYS A 270 13.01 19.54 -25.46
C LYS A 270 12.73 21.05 -25.32
N PRO A 271 13.71 21.93 -25.55
CA PRO A 271 13.47 23.37 -25.56
C PRO A 271 12.34 23.70 -26.55
N LYS A 272 11.48 24.66 -26.19
CA LYS A 272 10.47 25.20 -27.11
C LYS A 272 11.18 25.71 -28.36
N THR A 273 10.63 25.36 -29.53
CA THR A 273 11.21 25.66 -30.84
C THR A 273 11.43 27.16 -31.05
N ASP A 274 12.67 27.50 -31.39
CA ASP A 274 13.28 28.64 -32.11
C ASP A 274 12.74 30.08 -32.07
N GLU A 275 11.64 30.42 -31.41
CA GLU A 275 11.12 31.80 -31.39
C GLU A 275 11.18 32.53 -30.03
N GLU A 276 11.68 31.92 -28.94
CA GLU A 276 11.81 32.63 -27.65
C GLU A 276 13.17 32.45 -26.95
N PRO A 277 13.65 33.49 -26.22
CA PRO A 277 15.05 33.62 -25.82
C PRO A 277 15.52 32.51 -24.88
N SER A 278 16.76 32.11 -25.10
CA SER A 278 17.50 31.09 -24.34
C SER A 278 17.36 31.26 -22.82
N GLY A 279 16.92 30.20 -22.14
CA GLY A 279 17.38 29.93 -20.76
C GLY A 279 16.33 29.66 -19.69
N VAL A 280 15.02 29.68 -19.99
CA VAL A 280 13.99 29.34 -19.00
C VAL A 280 13.38 27.98 -19.35
N TYR A 281 13.97 26.91 -18.81
CA TYR A 281 13.29 25.62 -18.74
C TYR A 281 12.19 25.73 -17.67
N ASP A 282 10.96 25.32 -17.99
CA ASP A 282 9.99 25.06 -16.93
C ASP A 282 10.59 23.95 -16.05
N PRO A 283 10.76 24.15 -14.73
CA PRO A 283 11.29 23.12 -13.87
C PRO A 283 10.37 21.89 -13.97
N PRO A 284 10.94 20.67 -13.97
CA PRO A 284 10.11 19.47 -14.04
C PRO A 284 9.14 19.46 -12.86
N GLU A 285 7.84 19.48 -13.15
CA GLU A 285 6.78 19.53 -12.15
C GLU A 285 6.79 18.22 -11.34
N HIS A 286 7.00 18.30 -10.02
CA HIS A 286 6.86 17.15 -9.12
C HIS A 286 5.40 16.93 -8.73
N LEU A 287 4.87 15.75 -9.01
CA LEU A 287 3.52 15.35 -8.63
C LEU A 287 3.57 14.18 -7.65
N PRO A 288 2.55 14.01 -6.77
CA PRO A 288 2.38 12.77 -6.02
C PRO A 288 2.50 11.54 -6.92
N VAL A 289 3.21 10.50 -6.47
CA VAL A 289 3.34 9.23 -7.21
C VAL A 289 1.97 8.58 -7.48
N VAL A 290 0.99 8.90 -6.63
CA VAL A 290 -0.42 8.55 -6.82
C VAL A 290 -1.27 9.77 -6.51
N VAL A 291 -2.22 10.07 -7.40
CA VAL A 291 -3.18 11.18 -7.26
C VAL A 291 -4.59 10.64 -7.00
N PRO A 292 -5.49 11.37 -6.30
CA PRO A 292 -6.82 10.89 -5.93
C PRO A 292 -7.67 10.42 -7.11
N GLU A 293 -7.42 10.96 -8.31
CA GLU A 293 -8.13 10.67 -9.55
C GLU A 293 -7.68 9.37 -10.22
N THR A 294 -6.62 8.72 -9.72
CA THR A 294 -6.07 7.50 -10.32
C THR A 294 -7.14 6.39 -10.34
N ARG A 295 -7.52 5.93 -11.54
CA ARG A 295 -8.48 4.83 -11.74
C ARG A 295 -7.89 3.73 -12.65
N PRO A 296 -8.19 2.44 -12.39
CA PRO A 296 -8.67 1.92 -11.09
C PRO A 296 -7.70 2.31 -9.96
N ARG A 297 -8.20 2.42 -8.72
CA ARG A 297 -7.40 2.85 -7.55
C ARG A 297 -6.20 1.91 -7.36
N ARG A 298 -4.98 2.44 -7.53
CA ARG A 298 -3.72 1.69 -7.45
C ARG A 298 -2.53 2.64 -7.29
N MET A 299 -1.36 2.06 -7.00
CA MET A 299 -0.08 2.70 -7.27
C MET A 299 0.25 2.57 -8.76
N PRO A 300 0.34 3.66 -9.53
CA PRO A 300 0.65 3.58 -10.95
C PRO A 300 2.15 3.39 -11.21
N HIS A 301 2.48 2.92 -12.40
CA HIS A 301 3.84 2.83 -12.94
C HIS A 301 4.73 1.82 -12.20
N MET A 302 4.15 0.70 -11.78
CA MET A 302 4.84 -0.30 -10.97
C MET A 302 5.27 -1.51 -11.81
N HIS A 303 6.58 -1.74 -11.91
CA HIS A 303 7.15 -3.01 -12.36
C HIS A 303 6.89 -4.07 -11.29
N ARG A 304 6.10 -5.09 -11.65
CA ARG A 304 5.73 -6.22 -10.78
C ARG A 304 5.32 -5.79 -9.38
N LEU A 305 4.50 -4.73 -9.32
CA LEU A 305 3.90 -4.18 -8.11
C LEU A 305 4.88 -3.63 -7.06
N SER A 306 6.20 -3.68 -7.31
CA SER A 306 7.23 -3.42 -6.30
C SER A 306 8.23 -2.34 -6.69
N ILE A 307 8.53 -2.15 -7.96
CA ILE A 307 9.59 -1.22 -8.40
C ILE A 307 8.99 -0.12 -9.26
N TYR A 308 9.29 1.15 -8.97
CA TYR A 308 8.82 2.27 -9.79
C TYR A 308 9.50 2.23 -11.16
N ALA A 309 8.74 1.94 -12.21
CA ALA A 309 9.30 1.63 -13.53
C ALA A 309 10.04 2.80 -14.20
N PRO A 310 9.66 4.09 -14.04
CA PRO A 310 10.43 5.20 -14.61
C PRO A 310 11.80 5.39 -13.94
N ASN A 311 11.87 5.19 -12.62
CA ASN A 311 13.12 5.25 -11.86
C ASN A 311 13.20 4.11 -10.83
N PRO A 312 13.70 2.94 -11.23
CA PRO A 312 13.81 1.75 -10.37
C PRO A 312 14.71 1.85 -9.14
N SER A 313 15.31 3.01 -8.84
CA SER A 313 15.89 3.26 -7.51
C SER A 313 14.82 3.59 -6.44
N LEU A 314 13.56 3.74 -6.84
CA LEU A 314 12.39 3.78 -5.96
C LEU A 314 11.64 2.45 -6.01
N ALA A 315 11.40 1.87 -4.85
CA ALA A 315 10.63 0.65 -4.67
C ALA A 315 9.59 0.81 -3.58
N PHE A 316 8.63 -0.09 -3.56
CA PHE A 316 7.55 -0.16 -2.62
C PHE A 316 7.32 -1.62 -2.18
N VAL A 317 7.09 -1.83 -0.89
CA VAL A 317 6.81 -3.14 -0.31
C VAL A 317 5.48 -3.08 0.43
N GLY A 318 4.54 -3.96 0.09
CA GLY A 318 3.20 -3.95 0.69
C GLY A 318 2.20 -3.02 0.00
N THR A 319 2.43 -2.69 -1.26
CA THR A 319 1.50 -2.04 -2.20
C THR A 319 0.48 -3.00 -2.77
N VAL A 320 0.28 -4.17 -2.18
CA VAL A 320 -0.79 -5.11 -2.55
C VAL A 320 -1.38 -5.77 -1.32
N MET A 321 -2.67 -6.06 -1.38
CA MET A 321 -3.37 -6.80 -0.34
C MET A 321 -3.27 -8.28 -0.70
N THR A 322 -2.70 -9.05 0.23
CA THR A 322 -2.48 -10.49 0.12
C THR A 322 -3.03 -11.20 1.35
N TYR A 323 -3.33 -12.49 1.21
CA TYR A 323 -3.64 -13.42 2.29
C TYR A 323 -2.43 -13.63 3.21
N THR A 324 -1.23 -13.59 2.65
CA THR A 324 0.04 -13.82 3.37
C THR A 324 0.94 -12.58 3.34
N PRO A 325 0.61 -11.49 4.06
CA PRO A 325 1.31 -10.21 3.94
C PRO A 325 2.79 -10.29 4.35
N PHE A 326 3.14 -11.06 5.38
CA PHE A 326 4.53 -11.20 5.82
C PHE A 326 5.37 -11.98 4.80
N THR A 327 4.83 -13.12 4.35
CA THR A 327 5.39 -13.97 3.31
C THR A 327 5.61 -13.21 2.00
N THR A 328 4.62 -12.42 1.59
CA THR A 328 4.72 -11.58 0.38
C THR A 328 5.76 -10.48 0.57
N ALA A 329 5.80 -9.82 1.73
CA ALA A 329 6.77 -8.77 1.98
C ALA A 329 8.21 -9.30 1.96
N ASP A 330 8.43 -10.52 2.44
CA ASP A 330 9.75 -11.18 2.44
C ASP A 330 10.27 -11.45 1.03
N ILE A 331 9.44 -12.06 0.18
CA ILE A 331 9.87 -12.34 -1.19
C ILE A 331 10.04 -11.05 -2.01
N VAL A 332 9.15 -10.07 -1.83
CA VAL A 332 9.28 -8.77 -2.52
C VAL A 332 10.52 -8.01 -2.05
N SER A 333 10.84 -8.04 -0.76
CA SER A 333 12.05 -7.40 -0.22
C SER A 333 13.33 -8.03 -0.78
N SER A 334 13.35 -9.36 -0.88
CA SER A 334 14.47 -10.11 -1.46
C SER A 334 14.65 -9.78 -2.95
N TYR A 335 13.55 -9.74 -3.71
CA TYR A 335 13.54 -9.33 -5.11
C TYR A 335 14.08 -7.90 -5.30
N VAL A 336 13.58 -6.94 -4.53
CA VAL A 336 14.02 -5.53 -4.59
C VAL A 336 15.51 -5.40 -4.26
N ALA A 337 16.01 -6.10 -3.25
CA ALA A 337 17.44 -6.07 -2.90
C ALA A 337 18.34 -6.63 -4.02
N LEU A 338 17.91 -7.70 -4.69
CA LEU A 338 18.65 -8.25 -5.84
C LEU A 338 18.63 -7.33 -7.06
N VAL A 339 17.52 -6.63 -7.30
CA VAL A 339 17.44 -5.62 -8.37
C VAL A 339 18.33 -4.42 -8.04
N PHE A 340 18.27 -3.89 -6.81
CA PHE A 340 19.10 -2.73 -6.41
C PHE A 340 20.60 -3.06 -6.44
N SER A 341 20.98 -4.30 -6.12
CA SER A 341 22.38 -4.77 -6.23
C SER A 341 22.80 -5.17 -7.65
N HIS A 342 21.92 -5.02 -8.64
CA HIS A 342 22.09 -5.44 -10.04
C HIS A 342 22.43 -6.93 -10.21
N LYS A 343 22.14 -7.75 -9.21
CA LYS A 343 22.26 -9.21 -9.29
C LYS A 343 21.09 -9.83 -10.07
N LEU A 344 19.93 -9.18 -10.04
CA LEU A 344 18.77 -9.55 -10.83
C LEU A 344 18.45 -8.45 -11.86
N PRO A 345 18.55 -8.71 -13.17
CA PRO A 345 18.23 -7.73 -14.19
C PRO A 345 16.71 -7.52 -14.30
N ILE A 346 16.31 -6.28 -14.59
CA ILE A 346 14.94 -5.94 -14.99
C ILE A 346 14.92 -5.47 -16.45
N PRO A 347 13.77 -5.46 -17.14
CA PRO A 347 13.71 -4.98 -18.50
C PRO A 347 14.28 -3.56 -18.64
N PRO A 348 15.03 -3.27 -19.73
CA PRO A 348 15.79 -2.03 -19.85
C PRO A 348 14.91 -0.80 -20.12
N SER A 349 13.74 -0.99 -20.73
CA SER A 349 12.82 0.10 -21.05
C SER A 349 11.71 0.20 -20.01
N THR A 350 11.21 1.43 -19.76
CA THR A 350 10.02 1.61 -18.93
C THR A 350 8.80 0.90 -19.53
N TRP A 351 8.67 0.88 -20.86
CA TRP A 351 7.59 0.18 -21.53
C TRP A 351 7.55 -1.31 -21.18
N ASP A 352 8.69 -2.00 -21.24
CA ASP A 352 8.79 -3.44 -20.95
C ASP A 352 8.62 -3.70 -19.45
N ARG A 353 9.17 -2.83 -18.60
CA ARG A 353 8.96 -2.91 -17.14
C ARG A 353 7.48 -2.84 -16.76
N LEU A 354 6.68 -2.08 -17.51
CA LEU A 354 5.25 -1.92 -17.28
C LEU A 354 4.37 -3.00 -17.91
N GLN A 355 4.93 -4.03 -18.55
CA GLN A 355 4.14 -5.13 -19.13
C GLN A 355 3.22 -5.79 -18.09
N TYR A 356 3.77 -6.13 -16.92
CA TYR A 356 2.99 -6.73 -15.83
C TYR A 356 1.82 -5.84 -15.38
N GLU A 357 2.03 -4.52 -15.31
CA GLU A 357 0.96 -3.60 -14.92
C GLU A 357 -0.16 -3.56 -15.96
N ARG A 358 0.17 -3.53 -17.26
CA ARG A 358 -0.81 -3.59 -18.35
C ARG A 358 -1.61 -4.90 -18.31
N ASP A 359 -0.92 -6.04 -18.24
CA ASP A 359 -1.56 -7.35 -18.19
C ASP A 359 -2.52 -7.46 -17.00
N ARG A 360 -2.11 -6.95 -15.84
CA ARG A 360 -2.95 -6.93 -14.65
C ARG A 360 -4.16 -6.01 -14.80
N LEU A 361 -4.00 -4.84 -15.43
CA LEU A 361 -5.13 -3.94 -15.73
C LEU A 361 -6.16 -4.64 -16.64
N ASP A 362 -5.70 -5.36 -17.66
CA ASP A 362 -6.57 -6.13 -18.56
C ASP A 362 -7.31 -7.26 -17.82
N VAL A 363 -6.61 -7.97 -16.93
CA VAL A 363 -7.22 -8.99 -16.06
C VAL A 363 -8.27 -8.37 -15.14
N VAL A 364 -7.98 -7.24 -14.50
CA VAL A 364 -8.95 -6.56 -13.63
C VAL A 364 -10.15 -6.09 -14.43
N GLN A 365 -9.93 -5.48 -15.58
CA GLN A 365 -11.00 -4.99 -16.45
C GLN A 365 -11.90 -6.14 -16.90
N SER A 366 -11.32 -7.28 -17.33
CA SER A 366 -12.10 -8.45 -17.74
C SER A 366 -12.94 -9.04 -16.61
N ARG A 367 -12.46 -9.01 -15.36
CA ARG A 367 -13.21 -9.44 -14.17
C ARG A 367 -14.39 -8.52 -13.82
N LEU A 368 -14.38 -7.27 -14.29
CA LEU A 368 -15.45 -6.30 -14.04
C LEU A 368 -16.57 -6.36 -15.09
N VAL A 369 -16.31 -6.94 -16.27
CA VAL A 369 -17.29 -7.03 -17.36
C VAL A 369 -18.52 -7.82 -16.90
N GLY A 370 -19.69 -7.19 -17.00
CA GLY A 370 -20.97 -7.81 -16.65
C GLY A 370 -21.24 -7.97 -15.14
N VAL A 371 -20.36 -7.47 -14.27
CA VAL A 371 -20.54 -7.54 -12.82
C VAL A 371 -21.31 -6.31 -12.34
N GLU A 372 -22.60 -6.48 -12.05
CA GLU A 372 -23.38 -5.44 -11.39
C GLU A 372 -22.91 -5.28 -9.94
N ASN A 373 -22.51 -4.07 -9.56
CA ASN A 373 -21.91 -3.77 -8.25
C ASN A 373 -20.71 -4.71 -7.98
N PRO A 374 -19.50 -4.42 -8.49
CA PRO A 374 -18.31 -5.23 -8.19
C PRO A 374 -17.87 -5.08 -6.73
N THR A 375 -17.37 -6.17 -6.15
CA THR A 375 -16.77 -6.15 -4.81
C THR A 375 -15.50 -5.31 -4.79
N SER A 376 -15.20 -4.65 -3.67
CA SER A 376 -13.94 -3.89 -3.49
C SER A 376 -12.70 -4.78 -3.53
N PHE A 377 -12.89 -6.11 -3.51
CA PHE A 377 -11.84 -7.11 -3.68
C PHE A 377 -11.52 -7.43 -5.16
N LEU A 378 -12.30 -6.91 -6.13
CA LEU A 378 -12.01 -7.01 -7.57
C LEU A 378 -11.33 -5.72 -8.06
N THR A 379 -10.26 -5.32 -7.39
CA THR A 379 -9.47 -4.14 -7.74
C THR A 379 -8.05 -4.55 -8.10
N TYR A 380 -7.36 -3.71 -8.88
CA TYR A 380 -5.94 -3.87 -9.22
C TYR A 380 -5.08 -4.19 -8.01
N SER A 381 -5.45 -3.57 -6.90
CA SER A 381 -4.70 -3.58 -5.67
C SER A 381 -4.78 -4.94 -4.93
N VAL A 382 -5.83 -5.74 -5.15
CA VAL A 382 -6.07 -6.97 -4.39
C VAL A 382 -5.59 -8.19 -5.18
N MET A 383 -4.63 -8.95 -4.64
CA MET A 383 -4.06 -10.10 -5.34
C MET A 383 -5.02 -11.28 -5.36
N SER A 384 -5.66 -11.61 -4.23
CA SER A 384 -6.62 -12.72 -4.11
C SER A 384 -6.08 -14.00 -4.76
N VAL A 385 -6.69 -14.47 -5.85
CA VAL A 385 -6.28 -15.68 -6.59
C VAL A 385 -4.93 -15.54 -7.32
N ASP A 386 -4.47 -14.32 -7.58
CA ASP A 386 -3.21 -14.05 -8.30
C ASP A 386 -1.98 -14.11 -7.38
N GLU A 387 -2.16 -14.14 -6.05
CA GLU A 387 -1.09 -14.04 -5.07
C GLU A 387 -0.05 -15.15 -5.20
N GLU A 388 -0.50 -16.40 -5.34
CA GLU A 388 0.41 -17.55 -5.37
C GLU A 388 1.26 -17.55 -6.65
N GLY A 389 0.66 -17.20 -7.79
CA GLY A 389 1.39 -17.08 -9.05
C GLY A 389 2.42 -15.96 -8.99
N TYR A 390 2.07 -14.82 -8.39
CA TYR A 390 2.99 -13.70 -8.18
C TYR A 390 4.14 -14.07 -7.25
N GLY A 391 3.85 -14.68 -6.09
CA GLY A 391 4.84 -15.13 -5.12
C GLY A 391 5.81 -16.16 -5.71
N ARG A 392 5.30 -17.18 -6.42
CA ARG A 392 6.14 -18.16 -7.12
C ARG A 392 7.06 -17.54 -8.15
N ALA A 393 6.52 -16.66 -9.01
CA ALA A 393 7.33 -16.02 -10.05
C ALA A 393 8.48 -15.20 -9.45
N LEU A 394 8.24 -14.43 -8.38
CA LEU A 394 9.32 -13.70 -7.70
C LEU A 394 10.32 -14.64 -7.02
N ARG A 395 9.83 -15.73 -6.41
CA ARG A 395 10.68 -16.75 -5.78
C ARG A 395 11.61 -17.41 -6.79
N GLU A 396 11.09 -17.79 -7.95
CA GLU A 396 11.89 -18.38 -9.03
C GLU A 396 13.03 -17.45 -9.44
N ASP A 397 12.76 -16.16 -9.60
CA ASP A 397 13.81 -15.17 -9.93
C ASP A 397 14.84 -15.05 -8.81
N VAL A 398 14.41 -14.94 -7.55
CA VAL A 398 15.32 -14.80 -6.40
C VAL A 398 16.21 -16.05 -6.27
N VAL A 399 15.62 -17.25 -6.33
CA VAL A 399 16.35 -18.52 -6.21
C VAL A 399 17.27 -18.76 -7.41
N SER A 400 16.93 -18.27 -8.60
CA SER A 400 17.82 -18.36 -9.77
C SER A 400 19.16 -17.63 -9.57
N VAL A 401 19.16 -16.58 -8.74
CA VAL A 401 20.34 -15.76 -8.43
C VAL A 401 21.00 -16.20 -7.12
N LEU A 402 20.21 -16.60 -6.11
CA LEU A 402 20.66 -17.07 -4.80
C LEU A 402 20.05 -18.46 -4.49
N PRO A 403 20.61 -19.55 -5.05
CA PRO A 403 20.05 -20.89 -4.86
C PRO A 403 19.99 -21.36 -3.41
N GLU A 404 20.86 -20.84 -2.55
CA GLU A 404 20.88 -21.14 -1.11
C GLU A 404 19.59 -20.71 -0.39
N LEU A 405 18.86 -19.74 -0.93
CA LEU A 405 17.60 -19.28 -0.37
C LEU A 405 16.41 -20.21 -0.65
N ASP A 406 16.57 -21.22 -1.52
CA ASP A 406 15.51 -22.17 -1.87
C ASP A 406 14.96 -22.92 -0.65
N GLN A 407 15.81 -23.21 0.34
CA GLN A 407 15.42 -23.92 1.57
C GLN A 407 14.78 -23.01 2.63
N ILE A 408 14.86 -21.68 2.46
CA ILE A 408 14.48 -20.69 3.47
C ILE A 408 13.25 -19.92 3.03
N LEU A 409 13.19 -19.55 1.74
CA LEU A 409 12.12 -18.71 1.23
C LEU A 409 10.78 -19.45 1.25
N PRO A 410 9.68 -18.71 1.48
CA PRO A 410 8.37 -19.30 1.47
C PRO A 410 8.04 -20.00 0.16
N ILE A 411 7.23 -21.04 0.25
CA ILE A 411 6.78 -21.85 -0.87
C ILE A 411 5.27 -21.66 -1.02
N TRP A 412 4.82 -21.62 -2.27
CA TRP A 412 3.40 -21.63 -2.63
C TRP A 412 3.13 -22.91 -3.43
N ASP A 413 2.90 -23.99 -2.69
CA ASP A 413 2.61 -25.34 -3.18
C ASP A 413 1.22 -25.80 -2.74
N GLU A 414 0.86 -27.03 -3.09
CA GLU A 414 -0.46 -27.59 -2.76
C GLU A 414 -0.74 -27.62 -1.25
N GLU A 415 0.28 -27.85 -0.42
CA GLU A 415 0.13 -27.90 1.04
C GLU A 415 -0.17 -26.52 1.61
N THR A 416 0.64 -25.53 1.24
CA THR A 416 0.48 -24.13 1.69
C THR A 416 -0.81 -23.51 1.13
N SER A 417 -1.21 -23.84 -0.11
CA SER A 417 -2.52 -23.47 -0.66
C SER A 417 -3.66 -24.05 0.16
N LYS A 418 -3.63 -25.34 0.51
CA LYS A 418 -4.64 -25.96 1.38
C LYS A 418 -4.66 -25.33 2.77
N ALA A 419 -3.51 -25.01 3.35
CA ALA A 419 -3.42 -24.33 4.64
C ALA A 419 -4.08 -22.94 4.58
N LYS A 420 -3.79 -22.17 3.53
CA LYS A 420 -4.41 -20.87 3.26
C LYS A 420 -5.94 -20.97 3.13
N GLU A 421 -6.44 -21.90 2.34
CA GLU A 421 -7.90 -22.11 2.18
C GLU A 421 -8.58 -22.52 3.49
N ASN A 422 -7.90 -23.34 4.30
CA ASN A 422 -8.40 -23.79 5.59
C ASN A 422 -8.39 -22.69 6.66
N MET A 423 -7.73 -21.53 6.44
CA MET A 423 -7.68 -20.44 7.42
C MET A 423 -9.08 -19.95 7.80
N PHE A 424 -10.02 -19.90 6.84
CA PHE A 424 -11.37 -19.40 7.09
C PHE A 424 -12.15 -20.34 8.00
N LYS A 425 -12.01 -21.65 7.79
CA LYS A 425 -12.58 -22.68 8.66
C LYS A 425 -11.95 -22.60 10.06
N ALA A 426 -10.63 -22.47 10.13
CA ALA A 426 -9.90 -22.32 11.39
C ALA A 426 -10.36 -21.07 12.17
N LYS A 427 -10.54 -19.92 11.49
CA LYS A 427 -11.10 -18.69 12.08
C LYS A 427 -12.51 -18.94 12.62
N LEU A 428 -13.39 -19.57 11.84
CA LEU A 428 -14.75 -19.86 12.27
C LEU A 428 -14.79 -20.74 13.53
N GLU A 429 -13.99 -21.80 13.58
CA GLU A 429 -13.88 -22.67 14.75
C GLU A 429 -13.24 -21.96 15.95
N ALA A 430 -12.31 -21.04 15.72
CA ALA A 430 -11.78 -20.18 16.79
C ALA A 430 -12.87 -19.26 17.37
N LEU A 431 -13.70 -18.63 16.53
CA LEU A 431 -14.82 -17.80 16.98
C LEU A 431 -15.83 -18.61 17.80
N LYS A 432 -16.24 -19.80 17.33
CA LYS A 432 -17.16 -20.70 18.06
C LYS A 432 -16.61 -21.05 19.44
N ARG A 433 -15.32 -21.39 19.53
CA ARG A 433 -14.64 -21.68 20.81
C ARG A 433 -14.55 -20.45 21.72
N GLY A 434 -14.28 -19.28 21.16
CA GLY A 434 -14.24 -18.01 21.88
C GLY A 434 -15.55 -17.68 22.57
N ARG A 435 -16.67 -17.77 21.82
CA ARG A 435 -18.03 -17.58 22.36
C ARG A 435 -18.34 -18.53 23.51
N GLY A 436 -17.99 -19.81 23.37
CA GLY A 436 -18.19 -20.83 24.42
C GLY A 436 -17.40 -20.58 25.71
N LYS A 437 -16.31 -19.81 25.65
CA LYS A 437 -15.47 -19.46 26.81
C LYS A 437 -15.81 -18.12 27.45
N GLY A 438 -16.81 -17.39 26.95
CA GLY A 438 -17.16 -16.06 27.45
C GLY A 438 -16.09 -14.99 27.21
N LEU A 439 -15.09 -15.27 26.36
CA LEU A 439 -14.13 -14.28 25.89
C LEU A 439 -14.89 -13.34 24.96
N GLY A 440 -15.27 -12.13 25.40
CA GLY A 440 -15.60 -10.89 24.66
C GLY A 440 -16.46 -10.90 23.38
N TRP A 441 -16.36 -11.92 22.54
CA TRP A 441 -17.21 -12.32 21.43
C TRP A 441 -18.53 -12.92 21.94
N LYS A 442 -19.19 -12.22 22.86
CA LYS A 442 -20.54 -12.59 23.32
C LYS A 442 -21.53 -12.17 22.29
#